data_AF-A0A3E0GW78-F1
#
_entry.id   AF-A0A3E0GW78-F1
#
_cell.length_a   1.000
_cell.length_b   1.000
_cell.length_c   1.000
_cell.angle_alpha   90.00
_cell.angle_beta   90.00
_cell.angle_gamma   90.00
#
_symmetry.space_group_name_H-M   'P 1'
#
loop_
_entity.id
_entity.type
_entity.pdbx_description
1 polymer ?
#
loop_
_entity_poly.entity_id
_entity_poly.type
_entity_poly.pdbx_seq_one_letter_code
_entity_poly.pdbx_strand_id
1 'polypeptide(L)'
;MTTSSRAAALPIARNVVERVDRRHRSSLCTAPVLNDAGALLDAWCVTAADRGIDMSGGYPGGEWAERLAVVALEMATRQVRQPCPSTPEEATALLDTVVDRLAERGITTRRDVLYVALPRTSSTPAWGAFERCRLAITIDIACGWKLVIDQPTGSPVVELVGRCDESGIDAMLDLATTVNTGAYGNIFR
;
A
#
# COMPACT_ATOMS: atom_id res chain seq x y z
N MET A 1 -37.15 -8.03 8.15
CA MET A 1 -36.28 -6.99 7.58
C MET A 1 -35.04 -6.87 8.44
N THR A 2 -33.92 -7.45 8.01
CA THR A 2 -32.65 -7.51 8.75
C THR A 2 -31.57 -6.77 7.95
N THR A 3 -31.51 -5.45 8.12
CA THR A 3 -30.53 -4.55 7.48
C THR A 3 -29.27 -4.33 8.33
N SER A 4 -28.91 -5.27 9.21
CA SER A 4 -27.82 -5.09 10.20
C SER A 4 -26.75 -6.20 10.14
N SER A 5 -26.27 -6.54 8.95
CA SER A 5 -25.17 -7.49 8.74
C SER A 5 -24.04 -6.94 7.84
N ARG A 6 -24.36 -6.00 6.94
CA ARG A 6 -23.45 -5.53 5.89
C ARG A 6 -22.25 -4.71 6.39
N ALA A 7 -22.42 -3.94 7.47
CA ALA A 7 -21.33 -3.12 8.02
C ALA A 7 -20.30 -3.91 8.84
N ALA A 8 -20.66 -5.10 9.35
CA ALA A 8 -19.78 -5.95 10.16
C ALA A 8 -18.91 -6.90 9.32
N ALA A 9 -19.30 -7.17 8.08
CA ALA A 9 -18.61 -8.10 7.18
C ALA A 9 -17.41 -7.47 6.44
N LEU A 10 -17.50 -6.18 6.07
CA LEU A 10 -16.39 -5.45 5.44
C LEU A 10 -15.12 -5.38 6.32
N PRO A 11 -15.17 -5.07 7.63
CA PRO A 11 -13.98 -5.10 8.49
C PRO A 11 -13.25 -6.44 8.47
N ILE A 12 -14.00 -7.51 8.40
CA ILE A 12 -13.49 -8.87 8.42
C ILE A 12 -12.79 -9.21 7.08
N ALA A 13 -13.47 -9.00 5.95
CA ALA A 13 -12.89 -9.24 4.62
C ALA A 13 -11.64 -8.37 4.39
N ARG A 14 -11.70 -7.10 4.81
CA ARG A 14 -10.60 -6.15 4.77
C ARG A 14 -9.38 -6.61 5.58
N ASN A 15 -9.59 -7.23 6.75
CA ASN A 15 -8.53 -7.77 7.58
C ASN A 15 -7.84 -8.99 6.94
N VAL A 16 -8.61 -9.86 6.26
CA VAL A 16 -8.03 -11.01 5.52
C VAL A 16 -7.16 -10.50 4.37
N VAL A 17 -7.67 -9.53 3.61
CA VAL A 17 -6.94 -8.87 2.52
C VAL A 17 -5.65 -8.23 3.04
N GLU A 18 -5.69 -7.50 4.14
CA GLU A 18 -4.49 -6.89 4.73
C GLU A 18 -3.46 -7.92 5.18
N ARG A 19 -3.91 -9.03 5.77
CA ARG A 19 -3.03 -10.12 6.19
C ARG A 19 -2.32 -10.75 4.99
N VAL A 20 -3.03 -10.92 3.87
CA VAL A 20 -2.46 -11.44 2.63
C VAL A 20 -1.48 -10.44 2.01
N ASP A 21 -1.83 -9.16 1.93
CA ASP A 21 -0.94 -8.08 1.45
C ASP A 21 0.39 -8.06 2.23
N ARG A 22 0.33 -8.07 3.57
CA ARG A 22 1.52 -8.09 4.44
C ARG A 22 2.45 -9.29 4.22
N ARG A 23 1.96 -10.42 3.70
CA ARG A 23 2.81 -11.57 3.36
C ARG A 23 3.57 -11.36 2.05
N HIS A 24 3.08 -10.51 1.15
CA HIS A 24 3.70 -10.19 -0.14
C HIS A 24 4.69 -9.03 0.02
N ARG A 25 5.86 -9.29 0.59
CA ARG A 25 6.83 -8.23 0.97
C ARG A 25 7.42 -7.42 -0.20
N SER A 26 7.22 -7.84 -1.44
CA SER A 26 7.64 -7.09 -2.64
C SER A 26 6.75 -5.88 -2.94
N SER A 27 5.54 -5.82 -2.39
CA SER A 27 4.56 -4.76 -2.66
C SER A 27 3.65 -4.53 -1.46
N LEU A 28 3.36 -3.27 -1.13
CA LEU A 28 2.41 -2.91 -0.08
C LEU A 28 1.29 -2.06 -0.67
N CYS A 29 0.04 -2.43 -0.39
CA CYS A 29 -1.12 -1.70 -0.91
C CYS A 29 -1.54 -0.55 0.01
N THR A 30 -1.93 0.57 -0.59
CA THR A 30 -2.55 1.70 0.12
C THR A 30 -3.93 1.35 0.66
N ALA A 31 -4.42 2.11 1.66
CA ALA A 31 -5.71 1.84 2.29
C ALA A 31 -6.89 1.77 1.30
N PRO A 32 -7.02 2.65 0.28
CA PRO A 32 -8.08 2.55 -0.73
C PRO A 32 -8.06 1.21 -1.49
N VAL A 33 -6.88 0.76 -1.93
CA VAL A 33 -6.73 -0.52 -2.66
C VAL A 33 -7.17 -1.69 -1.79
N LEU A 34 -6.74 -1.70 -0.53
CA LEU A 34 -7.12 -2.74 0.41
C LEU A 34 -8.64 -2.71 0.72
N ASN A 35 -9.25 -1.53 0.75
CA ASN A 35 -10.70 -1.37 0.93
C ASN A 35 -11.48 -1.92 -0.27
N ASP A 36 -11.05 -1.62 -1.50
CA ASP A 36 -11.67 -2.12 -2.72
C ASP A 36 -11.57 -3.65 -2.83
N ALA A 37 -10.39 -4.20 -2.56
CA ALA A 37 -10.20 -5.65 -2.50
C ALA A 37 -11.04 -6.30 -1.39
N GLY A 38 -11.14 -5.66 -0.22
CA GLY A 38 -12.00 -6.10 0.88
C GLY A 38 -13.49 -6.13 0.51
N ALA A 39 -13.97 -5.09 -0.17
CA ALA A 39 -15.35 -5.00 -0.65
C ALA A 39 -15.65 -6.06 -1.72
N LEU A 40 -14.69 -6.34 -2.61
CA LEU A 40 -14.84 -7.38 -3.63
C LEU A 40 -14.90 -8.78 -3.01
N LEU A 41 -14.01 -9.07 -2.03
CA LEU A 41 -14.03 -10.33 -1.29
C LEU A 41 -15.36 -10.52 -0.53
N ASP A 42 -15.83 -9.47 0.16
CA ASP A 42 -17.13 -9.49 0.85
C ASP A 42 -18.28 -9.82 -0.11
N ALA A 43 -18.32 -9.15 -1.27
CA ALA A 43 -19.35 -9.38 -2.28
C ALA A 43 -19.35 -10.84 -2.80
N TRP A 44 -18.18 -11.44 -3.01
CA TRP A 44 -18.08 -12.84 -3.40
C TRP A 44 -18.54 -13.81 -2.30
N CYS A 45 -18.15 -13.56 -1.05
CA CYS A 45 -18.58 -14.36 0.09
C CYS A 45 -20.11 -14.32 0.26
N VAL A 46 -20.72 -13.13 0.17
CA VAL A 46 -22.19 -12.97 0.22
C VAL A 46 -22.86 -13.71 -0.94
N THR A 47 -22.35 -13.55 -2.16
CA THR A 47 -22.92 -14.21 -3.35
C THR A 47 -22.83 -15.73 -3.26
N ALA A 48 -21.74 -16.28 -2.70
CA ALA A 48 -21.58 -17.71 -2.48
C ALA A 48 -22.57 -18.24 -1.43
N ALA A 49 -22.71 -17.52 -0.31
CA ALA A 49 -23.66 -17.86 0.75
C ALA A 49 -25.11 -17.86 0.24
N ASP A 50 -25.50 -16.84 -0.54
CA ASP A 50 -26.84 -16.74 -1.15
C ASP A 50 -27.15 -17.90 -2.11
N ARG A 51 -26.11 -18.55 -2.66
CA ARG A 51 -26.21 -19.73 -3.53
C ARG A 51 -26.08 -21.05 -2.77
N GLY A 52 -26.06 -21.03 -1.44
CA GLY A 52 -25.92 -22.22 -0.60
C GLY A 52 -24.53 -22.88 -0.70
N ILE A 53 -23.52 -22.15 -1.17
CA ILE A 53 -22.14 -22.63 -1.20
C ILE A 53 -21.57 -22.47 0.21
N ASP A 54 -21.23 -23.59 0.85
CA ASP A 54 -20.65 -23.59 2.17
C ASP A 54 -19.23 -23.02 2.14
N MET A 55 -19.12 -21.76 2.57
CA MET A 55 -17.86 -21.08 2.78
C MET A 55 -17.42 -21.14 4.26
N SER A 56 -18.00 -22.01 5.11
CA SER A 56 -17.68 -22.05 6.56
C SER A 56 -16.35 -22.75 6.89
N GLY A 57 -15.86 -23.63 6.02
CA GLY A 57 -14.43 -23.99 5.95
C GLY A 57 -13.54 -22.81 5.51
N GLY A 58 -14.17 -21.72 5.07
CA GLY A 58 -13.62 -20.44 4.63
C GLY A 58 -14.22 -19.25 5.40
N TYR A 59 -14.56 -19.42 6.69
CA TYR A 59 -14.65 -18.28 7.59
C TYR A 59 -13.33 -17.47 7.46
N PRO A 60 -13.31 -16.17 7.74
CA PRO A 60 -12.19 -15.27 7.44
C PRO A 60 -10.93 -15.69 8.22
N GLY A 61 -10.12 -16.55 7.59
CA GLY A 61 -9.20 -17.44 8.30
C GLY A 61 -8.90 -18.77 7.58
N GLY A 62 -9.83 -19.28 6.76
CA GLY A 62 -9.64 -20.50 5.97
C GLY A 62 -8.87 -20.26 4.67
N GLU A 63 -8.23 -21.32 4.16
CA GLU A 63 -7.38 -21.29 2.96
C GLU A 63 -8.10 -20.70 1.73
N TRP A 64 -9.40 -20.97 1.59
CA TRP A 64 -10.22 -20.44 0.50
C TRP A 64 -10.39 -18.92 0.56
N ALA A 65 -10.64 -18.35 1.74
CA ALA A 65 -10.77 -16.91 1.91
C ALA A 65 -9.45 -16.20 1.60
N GLU A 66 -8.31 -16.80 1.95
CA GLU A 66 -6.99 -16.25 1.61
C GLU A 66 -6.72 -16.30 0.10
N ARG A 67 -7.07 -17.40 -0.58
CA ARG A 67 -6.94 -17.50 -2.05
C ARG A 67 -7.80 -16.47 -2.77
N LEU A 68 -9.06 -16.30 -2.35
CA LEU A 68 -9.94 -15.27 -2.92
C LEU A 68 -9.44 -13.86 -2.60
N ALA A 69 -8.86 -13.63 -1.42
CA ALA A 69 -8.25 -12.35 -1.08
C ALA A 69 -7.06 -11.99 -1.99
N VAL A 70 -6.23 -12.97 -2.38
CA VAL A 70 -5.17 -12.78 -3.39
C VAL A 70 -5.77 -12.31 -4.71
N VAL A 71 -6.81 -12.99 -5.20
CA VAL A 71 -7.47 -12.62 -6.47
C VAL A 71 -8.11 -11.23 -6.36
N ALA A 72 -8.75 -10.91 -5.24
CA ALA A 72 -9.35 -9.60 -5.01
C ALA A 72 -8.29 -8.48 -5.01
N LEU A 73 -7.14 -8.72 -4.38
CA LEU A 73 -5.98 -7.82 -4.43
C LEU A 73 -5.46 -7.64 -5.86
N GLU A 74 -5.26 -8.72 -6.61
CA GLU A 74 -4.81 -8.62 -8.00
C GLU A 74 -5.78 -7.80 -8.86
N MET A 75 -7.08 -7.95 -8.65
CA MET A 75 -8.08 -7.17 -9.37
C MET A 75 -8.07 -5.69 -8.96
N ALA A 76 -8.02 -5.38 -7.66
CA ALA A 76 -7.99 -4.01 -7.16
C ALA A 76 -6.70 -3.27 -7.57
N THR A 77 -5.55 -3.96 -7.51
CA THR A 77 -4.26 -3.39 -7.89
C THR A 77 -4.19 -3.04 -9.37
N ARG A 78 -4.76 -3.86 -10.27
CA ARG A 78 -4.84 -3.55 -11.71
C ARG A 78 -5.59 -2.24 -12.00
N GLN A 79 -6.59 -1.91 -11.19
CA GLN A 79 -7.41 -0.71 -11.40
C GLN A 79 -6.68 0.57 -11.01
N VAL A 80 -5.73 0.50 -10.06
CA VAL A 80 -5.03 1.69 -9.54
C VAL A 80 -3.65 1.92 -10.14
N ARG A 81 -3.09 0.94 -10.85
CA ARG A 81 -1.80 1.05 -11.58
C ARG A 81 -1.83 2.06 -12.73
N GLN A 82 -3.00 2.62 -13.04
CA GLN A 82 -3.17 3.70 -14.00
C GLN A 82 -4.08 4.76 -13.36
N PRO A 83 -3.76 6.05 -13.48
CA PRO A 83 -2.65 6.63 -14.23
C PRO A 83 -1.27 6.51 -13.53
N CYS A 84 -0.20 6.51 -14.32
CA CYS A 84 1.19 6.67 -13.89
C CYS A 84 1.89 7.77 -14.70
N PRO A 85 2.86 8.49 -14.11
CA PRO A 85 3.71 9.40 -14.86
C PRO A 85 4.42 8.68 -16.01
N SER A 86 4.34 9.25 -17.20
CA SER A 86 4.89 8.69 -18.43
C SER A 86 6.26 9.28 -18.79
N THR A 87 6.63 10.40 -18.16
CA THR A 87 7.92 11.07 -18.39
C THR A 87 8.63 11.41 -17.07
N PRO A 88 9.97 11.63 -17.12
CA PRO A 88 10.71 12.11 -15.95
C PRO A 88 10.20 13.45 -15.40
N GLU A 89 9.71 14.34 -16.25
CA GLU A 89 9.15 15.64 -15.86
C GLU A 89 7.85 15.48 -15.07
N GLU A 90 6.95 14.60 -15.52
CA GLU A 90 5.71 14.28 -14.79
C GLU A 90 6.00 13.63 -13.44
N ALA A 91 6.96 12.69 -13.40
CA ALA A 91 7.40 12.07 -12.15
C ALA A 91 8.01 13.11 -11.20
N THR A 92 8.81 14.03 -11.74
CA THR A 92 9.42 15.13 -10.98
C THR A 92 8.36 16.05 -10.39
N ALA A 93 7.39 16.49 -11.20
CA ALA A 93 6.29 17.33 -10.74
C ALA A 93 5.47 16.63 -9.65
N LEU A 94 5.20 15.34 -9.80
CA LEU A 94 4.46 14.57 -8.79
C LEU A 94 5.26 14.44 -7.48
N LEU A 95 6.59 14.30 -7.53
CA LEU A 95 7.45 14.34 -6.34
C LEU A 95 7.54 15.73 -5.70
N ASP A 96 7.47 16.81 -6.49
CA ASP A 96 7.37 18.18 -5.94
C ASP A 96 6.06 18.33 -5.14
N THR A 97 4.93 17.84 -5.67
CA THR A 97 3.65 17.81 -4.94
C THR A 97 3.74 16.97 -3.66
N VAL A 98 4.52 15.89 -3.65
CA VAL A 98 4.78 15.10 -2.43
C VAL A 98 5.49 15.93 -1.36
N VAL A 99 6.46 16.77 -1.73
CA VAL A 99 7.12 17.68 -0.78
C VAL A 99 6.13 18.68 -0.21
N ASP A 100 5.28 19.27 -1.05
CA ASP A 100 4.24 20.21 -0.61
C ASP A 100 3.26 19.56 0.36
N ARG A 101 2.76 18.36 0.04
CA ARG A 101 1.86 17.58 0.91
C ARG A 101 2.52 17.17 2.23
N LEU A 102 3.82 16.87 2.23
CA LEU A 102 4.56 16.62 3.46
C LEU A 102 4.70 17.89 4.30
N ALA A 103 4.94 19.05 3.68
CA ALA A 103 5.02 20.32 4.36
C ALA A 103 3.67 20.71 5.02
N GLU A 104 2.55 20.48 4.33
CA GLU A 104 1.20 20.64 4.90
C GLU A 104 0.97 19.77 6.15
N ARG A 105 1.63 18.62 6.22
CA ARG A 105 1.62 17.70 7.38
C ARG A 105 2.66 18.05 8.45
N GLY A 106 3.35 19.19 8.33
CA GLY A 106 4.38 19.63 9.27
C GLY A 106 5.71 18.89 9.14
N ILE A 107 5.94 18.17 8.04
CA ILE A 107 7.17 17.43 7.77
C ILE A 107 8.07 18.26 6.86
N THR A 108 9.13 18.83 7.43
CA THR A 108 10.16 19.51 6.63
C THR A 108 11.07 18.49 5.95
N THR A 109 10.98 18.42 4.63
CA THR A 109 11.91 17.66 3.78
C THR A 109 12.24 18.44 2.51
N ARG A 110 13.15 17.90 1.72
CA ARG A 110 13.45 18.40 0.37
C ARG A 110 13.56 17.22 -0.58
N ARG A 111 13.19 17.44 -1.83
CA ARG A 111 13.45 16.50 -2.91
C ARG A 111 14.94 16.56 -3.27
N ASP A 112 15.57 15.40 -3.39
CA ASP A 112 16.73 15.21 -4.26
C ASP A 112 16.20 14.76 -5.63
N VAL A 113 16.90 15.04 -6.73
CA VAL A 113 16.41 14.97 -8.11
C VAL A 113 15.47 13.78 -8.38
N LEU A 114 15.80 12.60 -7.84
CA LEU A 114 15.08 11.35 -8.06
C LEU A 114 14.20 10.85 -6.91
N TYR A 115 14.22 11.48 -5.73
CA TYR A 115 13.52 10.95 -4.55
C TYR A 115 13.23 12.02 -3.46
N VAL A 116 12.24 11.73 -2.61
CA VAL A 116 11.90 12.53 -1.43
C VAL A 116 12.15 11.69 -0.17
N ALA A 117 13.14 12.10 0.62
CA ALA A 117 13.47 11.40 1.86
C ALA A 117 12.40 11.66 2.95
N LEU A 118 12.02 10.61 3.67
CA LEU A 118 11.17 10.71 4.85
C LEU A 118 12.03 11.02 6.09
N PRO A 119 11.56 11.87 7.01
CA PRO A 119 12.28 12.16 8.24
C PRO A 119 12.37 10.91 9.11
N ARG A 120 13.47 10.77 9.83
CA ARG A 120 13.58 9.74 10.87
C ARG A 120 12.96 10.26 12.16
N THR A 121 12.19 9.41 12.82
CA THR A 121 11.63 9.64 14.16
C THR A 121 12.28 8.69 15.16
N SER A 122 11.97 8.84 16.46
CA SER A 122 12.40 7.90 17.50
C SER A 122 11.88 6.47 17.29
N SER A 123 10.74 6.32 16.58
CA SER A 123 10.17 5.02 16.20
C SER A 123 10.75 4.44 14.90
N THR A 124 11.56 5.19 14.16
CA THR A 124 12.02 4.75 12.83
C THR A 124 13.06 3.63 12.94
N PRO A 125 12.83 2.45 12.35
CA PRO A 125 13.79 1.35 12.34
C PRO A 125 15.13 1.72 11.68
N ALA A 126 16.14 0.89 11.91
CA ALA A 126 17.34 0.91 11.09
C ALA A 126 17.01 0.30 9.71
N TRP A 127 17.27 1.07 8.65
CA TRP A 127 17.08 0.64 7.27
C TRP A 127 18.45 0.36 6.64
N GLY A 128 18.61 -0.82 6.03
CA GLY A 128 19.86 -1.23 5.36
C GLY A 128 20.93 -1.80 6.29
N ALA A 129 22.10 -2.12 5.71
CA ALA A 129 23.26 -2.67 6.43
C ALA A 129 24.03 -1.61 7.24
N PHE A 130 23.87 -0.33 6.88
CA PHE A 130 24.49 0.81 7.56
C PHE A 130 23.45 1.50 8.44
N GLU A 131 23.78 1.73 9.71
CA GLU A 131 22.92 2.47 10.61
C GLU A 131 22.70 3.91 10.11
N ARG A 132 21.49 4.45 10.30
CA ARG A 132 21.05 5.85 10.04
C ARG A 132 20.49 6.20 8.65
N CYS A 133 20.34 5.26 7.72
CA CYS A 133 19.76 5.59 6.41
C CYS A 133 18.25 5.88 6.48
N ARG A 134 17.77 6.73 5.56
CA ARG A 134 16.37 7.15 5.50
C ARG A 134 15.62 6.29 4.49
N LEU A 135 14.31 6.16 4.69
CA LEU A 135 13.44 5.75 3.59
C LEU A 135 13.24 6.96 2.67
N ALA A 136 13.11 6.69 1.38
CA ALA A 136 12.75 7.71 0.42
C ALA A 136 11.66 7.21 -0.53
N ILE A 137 10.75 8.11 -0.86
CA ILE A 137 9.72 7.91 -1.87
C ILE A 137 10.33 8.28 -3.22
N THR A 138 10.17 7.41 -4.20
CA THR A 138 10.53 7.67 -5.60
C THR A 138 9.42 7.16 -6.51
N ILE A 139 9.52 7.48 -7.80
CA ILE A 139 8.59 7.06 -8.83
C ILE A 139 9.38 6.36 -9.92
N ASP A 140 9.03 5.12 -10.18
CA ASP A 140 9.44 4.38 -11.37
C ASP A 140 8.42 4.63 -12.48
N ILE A 141 8.85 5.10 -13.65
CA ILE A 141 7.93 5.45 -14.76
C ILE A 141 7.12 4.24 -15.25
N ALA A 142 7.68 3.03 -15.18
CA ALA A 142 6.97 1.83 -15.61
C ALA A 142 6.00 1.30 -14.55
N CYS A 143 6.28 1.55 -13.27
CA CYS A 143 5.65 0.83 -12.16
C CYS A 143 5.06 1.72 -11.05
N GLY A 144 5.15 3.04 -11.16
CA GLY A 144 4.61 4.00 -10.19
C GLY A 144 5.43 4.13 -8.91
N TRP A 145 4.74 4.30 -7.78
CA TRP A 145 5.37 4.59 -6.49
C TRP A 145 6.29 3.48 -6.00
N LYS A 146 7.48 3.87 -5.56
CA LYS A 146 8.45 2.99 -4.92
C LYS A 146 8.94 3.59 -3.61
N LEU A 147 9.30 2.70 -2.70
CA LEU A 147 9.98 3.01 -1.46
C LEU A 147 11.37 2.39 -1.51
N VAL A 148 12.38 3.22 -1.31
CA VAL A 148 13.79 2.84 -1.38
C VAL A 148 14.52 3.25 -0.11
N ILE A 149 15.70 2.69 0.09
CA ILE A 149 16.66 3.18 1.08
C ILE A 149 17.49 4.29 0.40
N ASP A 150 17.59 5.44 1.06
CA ASP A 150 18.41 6.59 0.66
C ASP A 150 19.91 6.24 0.82
N GLN A 151 20.41 5.38 -0.09
CA GLN A 151 21.80 4.94 -0.20
C GLN A 151 22.19 4.77 -1.68
N PRO A 152 23.44 5.08 -2.05
CA PRO A 152 23.92 5.09 -3.43
C PRO A 152 24.09 3.69 -4.08
N THR A 153 23.94 2.59 -3.34
CA THR A 153 24.19 1.23 -3.85
C THR A 153 22.91 0.39 -3.86
N GLY A 154 22.42 0.04 -5.06
CA GLY A 154 21.54 -1.11 -5.34
C GLY A 154 20.49 -1.43 -4.29
N SER A 155 19.82 -0.41 -3.74
CA SER A 155 18.97 -0.57 -2.57
C SER A 155 17.76 -1.44 -2.89
N PRO A 156 17.32 -2.32 -1.97
CA PRO A 156 16.10 -3.08 -2.15
C PRO A 156 14.93 -2.10 -2.34
N VAL A 157 14.06 -2.43 -3.30
CA VAL A 157 12.93 -1.59 -3.70
C VAL A 157 11.65 -2.30 -3.25
N VAL A 158 10.77 -1.57 -2.57
CA VAL A 158 9.41 -2.03 -2.27
C VAL A 158 8.43 -1.21 -3.09
N GLU A 159 7.52 -1.89 -3.80
CA GLU A 159 6.44 -1.22 -4.51
C GLU A 159 5.37 -0.73 -3.55
N LEU A 160 4.89 0.50 -3.73
CA LEU A 160 3.70 1.00 -3.05
C LEU A 160 2.56 1.02 -4.06
N VAL A 161 1.54 0.20 -3.82
CA VAL A 161 0.44 0.03 -4.78
C VAL A 161 -0.72 0.97 -4.43
N GLY A 162 -0.96 1.91 -5.31
CA GLY A 162 -2.00 2.93 -5.20
C GLY A 162 -2.03 3.78 -6.47
N ARG A 163 -2.97 4.72 -6.55
CA ARG A 163 -3.02 5.67 -7.67
C ARG A 163 -1.74 6.50 -7.71
N CYS A 164 -1.16 6.66 -8.89
CA CYS A 164 0.05 7.45 -9.11
C CYS A 164 -0.28 8.80 -9.75
N ASP A 165 -1.15 9.53 -9.08
CA ASP A 165 -1.57 10.89 -9.40
C ASP A 165 -1.81 11.67 -8.09
N GLU A 166 -2.22 12.94 -8.21
CA GLU A 166 -2.50 13.81 -7.06
C GLU A 166 -3.53 13.24 -6.08
N SER A 167 -4.53 12.51 -6.58
CA SER A 167 -5.57 11.91 -5.74
C SER A 167 -5.06 10.74 -4.89
N GLY A 168 -3.96 10.10 -5.31
CA GLY A 168 -3.34 8.99 -4.61
C GLY A 168 -2.24 9.39 -3.62
N ILE A 169 -1.75 10.63 -3.67
CA ILE A 169 -0.59 11.07 -2.87
C ILE A 169 -0.83 10.86 -1.39
N ASP A 170 -1.99 11.28 -0.87
CA ASP A 170 -2.23 11.24 0.57
C ASP A 170 -2.25 9.81 1.11
N ALA A 171 -2.89 8.89 0.37
CA ALA A 171 -2.93 7.48 0.74
C ALA A 171 -1.55 6.82 0.64
N MET A 172 -0.73 7.23 -0.32
CA MET A 172 0.67 6.80 -0.44
C MET A 172 1.51 7.32 0.73
N LEU A 173 1.36 8.59 1.10
CA LEU A 173 2.06 9.20 2.23
C LEU A 173 1.70 8.55 3.57
N ASP A 174 0.43 8.20 3.77
CA ASP A 174 -0.02 7.49 4.97
C ASP A 174 0.65 6.12 5.09
N LEU A 175 0.68 5.37 3.99
CA LEU A 175 1.35 4.07 3.94
C LEU A 175 2.86 4.21 4.18
N ALA A 176 3.52 5.12 3.46
CA ALA A 176 4.97 5.34 3.57
C ALA A 176 5.36 5.80 4.99
N THR A 177 4.53 6.64 5.63
CA THR A 177 4.72 7.06 7.03
C THR A 177 4.57 5.87 7.98
N THR A 178 3.54 5.06 7.80
CA THR A 178 3.28 3.86 8.63
C THR A 178 4.44 2.86 8.55
N VAL A 179 5.00 2.67 7.34
CA VAL A 179 6.22 1.89 7.14
C VAL A 179 7.42 2.54 7.84
N ASN A 180 7.59 3.85 7.68
CA ASN A 180 8.71 4.60 8.26
C ASN A 180 8.70 4.64 9.80
N THR A 181 7.54 4.50 10.44
CA THR A 181 7.41 4.32 11.90
C THR A 181 7.58 2.87 12.35
N GLY A 182 7.87 1.95 11.43
CA GLY A 182 8.22 0.56 11.73
C GLY A 182 7.05 -0.39 11.95
N ALA A 183 5.82 -0.01 11.62
CA ALA A 183 4.64 -0.84 11.85
C ALA A 183 4.67 -2.18 11.08
N TYR A 184 5.44 -2.25 9.99
CA TYR A 184 5.62 -3.43 9.16
C TYR A 184 6.94 -4.19 9.46
N GLY A 185 7.72 -3.77 10.46
CA GLY A 185 9.07 -4.27 10.68
C GLY A 185 10.02 -3.90 9.53
N ASN A 186 11.03 -4.73 9.27
CA ASN A 186 11.94 -4.51 8.15
C ASN A 186 11.36 -5.10 6.85
N ILE A 187 10.76 -4.23 6.03
CA ILE A 187 10.12 -4.58 4.74
C ILE A 187 11.11 -5.03 3.65
N PHE A 188 12.42 -4.88 3.87
CA PHE A 188 13.46 -5.28 2.92
C PHE A 188 14.13 -6.62 3.26
N ARG A 189 13.60 -7.36 4.25
CA ARG A 189 14.08 -8.70 4.64
C ARG A 189 13.20 -9.83 4.11
#